data_AF-A0A7X5WP71-F1
#
_entry.id   AF-A0A7X5WP71-F1
#
_cell.length_a   1.000
_cell.length_b   1.000
_cell.length_c   1.000
_cell.angle_alpha   90.00
_cell.angle_beta   90.00
_cell.angle_gamma   90.00
#
_symmetry.space_group_name_H-M   'P 1'
#
loop_
_entity.id
_entity.type
_entity.pdbx_description
1 polymer ?
#
loop_
_entity_poly.entity_id
_entity_poly.type
_entity_poly.pdbx_seq_one_letter_code
_entity_poly.pdbx_strand_id
1 'polypeptide(L)'
;HEETFARDLTSHEALAPELIRMADAVAARLRAATVLGRTITIKVRFADFTTVTRSITLPEPVDGARAIAHEAQVLLSRLDPGPGVRLFGVSVSQLVDGSIRQLSLDDASGPTWSHADEVVDEIRGRFGSSAIGPAALSAPGHGVRRFQRGQQQWGPDDGREGVDGPEQ
;
A
#
# COMPACT_ATOMS: atom_id res chain seq x y z
N HIS A 1 3.74 2.40 1.28
CA HIS A 1 2.78 3.25 0.55
C HIS A 1 1.78 3.77 1.57
N GLU A 2 1.49 5.07 1.57
CA GLU A 2 0.56 5.70 2.53
C GLU A 2 -0.26 6.78 1.84
N GLU A 3 -1.47 7.04 2.36
CA GLU A 3 -2.37 8.05 1.83
C GLU A 3 -3.14 8.76 2.95
N THR A 4 -3.31 10.06 2.79
CA THR A 4 -4.20 10.88 3.61
C THR A 4 -5.58 10.94 2.96
N PHE A 5 -6.62 10.57 3.71
CA PHE A 5 -7.98 10.55 3.21
C PHE A 5 -8.63 11.93 3.29
N ALA A 6 -9.52 12.22 2.33
CA ALA A 6 -10.31 13.45 2.30
C ALA A 6 -11.37 13.50 3.42
N ARG A 7 -11.81 12.32 3.89
CA ARG A 7 -12.72 12.15 5.03
C ARG A 7 -12.17 11.04 5.92
N ASP A 8 -12.31 11.21 7.23
CA ASP A 8 -11.85 10.21 8.19
C ASP A 8 -12.64 8.89 8.04
N LEU A 9 -11.92 7.77 8.04
CA LEU A 9 -12.50 6.44 7.98
C LEU A 9 -12.68 5.88 9.38
N THR A 10 -13.89 5.50 9.75
CA THR A 10 -14.26 5.15 11.13
C THR A 10 -14.63 3.69 11.33
N SER A 11 -14.49 2.84 10.31
CA SER A 11 -14.82 1.41 10.38
C SER A 11 -13.78 0.55 9.67
N HIS A 12 -13.64 -0.70 10.12
CA HIS A 12 -12.81 -1.69 9.43
C HIS A 12 -13.29 -1.98 8.01
N GLU A 13 -14.60 -1.93 7.78
CA GLU A 13 -15.20 -2.11 6.44
C GLU A 13 -14.73 -1.02 5.46
N ALA A 14 -14.66 0.23 5.92
CA ALA A 14 -14.17 1.33 5.09
C ALA A 14 -12.64 1.25 4.85
N LEU A 15 -11.88 0.70 5.79
CA LEU A 15 -10.42 0.56 5.68
C LEU A 15 -9.98 -0.65 4.85
N ALA A 16 -10.79 -1.72 4.80
CA ALA A 16 -10.48 -2.94 4.07
C ALA A 16 -10.12 -2.74 2.58
N PRO A 17 -10.90 -2.01 1.75
CA PRO A 17 -10.55 -1.79 0.35
C PRO A 17 -9.26 -0.96 0.20
N GLU A 18 -9.03 0.01 1.08
CA GLU A 18 -7.82 0.82 1.08
C GLU A 18 -6.58 -0.02 1.44
N LEU A 19 -6.70 -0.91 2.41
CA LEU A 19 -5.65 -1.84 2.80
C LEU A 19 -5.25 -2.75 1.63
N ILE A 20 -6.22 -3.33 0.92
CA ILE A 20 -5.97 -4.17 -0.27
C ILE A 20 -5.21 -3.37 -1.32
N ARG A 21 -5.63 -2.13 -1.59
CA ARG A 21 -4.96 -1.24 -2.54
C ARG A 21 -3.53 -0.91 -2.11
N MET A 22 -3.30 -0.64 -0.83
CA MET A 22 -1.95 -0.37 -0.31
C MET A 22 -1.05 -1.59 -0.42
N ALA A 23 -1.56 -2.77 -0.08
CA ALA A 23 -0.84 -4.03 -0.17
C ALA A 23 -0.44 -4.36 -1.62
N ASP A 24 -1.36 -4.19 -2.56
CA ASP A 24 -1.12 -4.35 -4.01
C ASP A 24 -0.03 -3.39 -4.51
N ALA A 25 -0.11 -2.11 -4.13
CA ALA A 25 0.90 -1.12 -4.49
C ALA A 25 2.28 -1.38 -3.86
N VAL A 26 2.35 -2.01 -2.69
CA VAL A 26 3.61 -2.42 -2.06
C VAL A 26 4.17 -3.65 -2.76
N ALA A 27 3.35 -4.67 -2.99
CA ALA A 27 3.71 -5.90 -3.69
C ALA A 27 4.30 -5.63 -5.08
N ALA A 28 3.63 -4.78 -5.87
CA ALA A 28 4.11 -4.38 -7.19
C ALA A 28 5.50 -3.71 -7.13
N ARG A 29 5.78 -2.91 -6.08
CA ARG A 29 7.11 -2.29 -5.89
C ARG A 29 8.18 -3.31 -5.50
N LEU A 30 7.85 -4.27 -4.64
CA LEU A 30 8.77 -5.33 -4.23
C LEU A 30 9.18 -6.17 -5.45
N ARG A 31 8.21 -6.62 -6.26
CA ARG A 31 8.45 -7.36 -7.49
C ARG A 31 9.24 -6.57 -8.53
N ALA A 32 8.87 -5.31 -8.76
CA ALA A 32 9.60 -4.44 -9.69
C ALA A 32 11.06 -4.20 -9.29
N ALA A 33 11.36 -4.26 -7.99
CA ALA A 33 12.71 -4.16 -7.45
C ALA A 33 13.40 -5.53 -7.26
N THR A 34 12.74 -6.64 -7.61
CA THR A 34 13.25 -8.02 -7.43
C THR A 34 13.70 -8.29 -6.00
N VAL A 35 12.93 -7.80 -5.02
CA VAL A 35 13.18 -8.03 -3.58
C VAL A 35 11.95 -8.59 -2.90
N LEU A 36 12.17 -9.37 -1.85
CA LEU A 36 11.13 -9.78 -0.91
C LEU A 36 11.35 -9.07 0.42
N GLY A 37 10.36 -9.07 1.32
CA GLY A 37 10.56 -8.54 2.67
C GLY A 37 9.85 -9.35 3.76
N ARG A 38 10.35 -9.24 4.99
CA ARG A 38 9.89 -10.06 6.12
C ARG A 38 8.94 -9.32 7.04
N THR A 39 9.13 -8.01 7.21
CA THR A 39 8.38 -7.23 8.18
C THR A 39 7.30 -6.41 7.49
N ILE A 40 6.05 -6.70 7.80
CA ILE A 40 4.89 -5.94 7.33
C ILE A 40 4.49 -4.97 8.43
N THR A 41 4.31 -3.71 8.06
CA THR A 41 3.96 -2.62 8.99
C THR A 41 2.73 -1.88 8.49
N ILE A 42 1.79 -1.61 9.40
CA ILE A 42 0.72 -0.63 9.19
C ILE A 42 1.03 0.65 9.98
N LYS A 43 0.70 1.79 9.37
CA LYS A 43 0.74 3.11 9.99
C LYS A 43 -0.65 3.72 9.91
N VAL A 44 -1.15 4.16 11.05
CA VAL A 44 -2.46 4.81 11.20
C VAL A 44 -2.23 6.16 11.84
N ARG A 45 -2.78 7.21 11.24
CA ARG A 45 -2.91 8.52 11.89
C ARG A 45 -4.38 8.83 12.06
N PHE A 46 -4.77 9.14 13.28
CA PHE A 46 -6.14 9.48 13.62
C PHE A 46 -6.43 10.98 13.37
N ALA A 47 -7.70 11.36 13.46
CA ALA A 47 -8.18 12.72 13.25
C ALA A 47 -7.60 13.74 14.26
N ASP A 48 -7.21 13.27 15.44
CA ASP A 48 -6.49 14.04 16.47
C ASP A 48 -4.97 14.14 16.21
N PHE A 49 -4.50 13.67 15.05
CA PHE A 49 -3.10 13.57 14.63
C PHE A 49 -2.23 12.57 15.42
N THR A 50 -2.80 11.81 16.35
CA THR A 50 -2.11 10.71 17.02
C THR A 50 -1.74 9.65 15.98
N THR A 51 -0.48 9.19 16.01
CA THR A 51 0.03 8.19 15.07
C THR A 51 0.31 6.87 15.80
N VAL A 52 -0.22 5.78 15.27
CA VAL A 52 0.02 4.42 15.75
C VAL A 52 0.62 3.57 14.63
N THR A 53 1.68 2.84 14.98
CA THR A 53 2.34 1.89 14.09
C THR A 53 2.25 0.49 14.71
N ARG A 54 1.95 -0.51 13.88
CA ARG A 54 1.98 -1.93 14.26
C ARG A 54 2.70 -2.72 13.18
N SER A 55 3.46 -3.73 13.59
CA SER A 55 4.23 -4.55 12.64
C SER A 55 4.23 -6.02 13.05
N ILE A 56 4.47 -6.88 12.06
CA ILE A 56 4.72 -8.32 12.23
C ILE A 56 5.87 -8.73 11.32
N THR A 57 6.77 -9.56 11.84
CA THR A 57 7.88 -10.13 11.07
C THR A 57 7.59 -11.61 10.79
N LEU A 58 7.62 -11.98 9.53
CA LEU A 58 7.36 -13.33 9.05
C LEU A 58 8.64 -14.19 9.01
N PRO A 59 8.52 -15.50 9.24
CA PRO A 59 9.65 -16.43 9.13
C PRO A 59 10.13 -16.61 7.69
N GLU A 60 9.26 -16.41 6.70
CA GLU A 60 9.59 -16.44 5.27
C GLU A 60 9.29 -15.06 4.64
N PRO A 61 10.20 -14.49 3.84
CA PRO A 61 9.97 -13.22 3.18
C PRO A 61 8.87 -13.33 2.10
N VAL A 62 8.16 -12.24 1.87
CA VAL A 62 7.03 -12.18 0.93
C VAL A 62 7.15 -10.97 0.00
N ASP A 63 6.56 -11.10 -1.18
CA ASP A 63 6.39 -10.08 -2.21
C ASP A 63 4.97 -10.05 -2.80
N GLY A 64 4.11 -10.98 -2.39
CA GLY A 64 2.74 -11.15 -2.89
C GLY A 64 1.71 -10.25 -2.18
N ALA A 65 0.80 -9.65 -2.95
CA ALA A 65 -0.21 -8.73 -2.44
C ALA A 65 -1.15 -9.41 -1.43
N ARG A 66 -1.54 -10.66 -1.70
CA ARG A 66 -2.42 -11.44 -0.81
C ARG A 66 -1.80 -11.69 0.56
N ALA A 67 -0.53 -12.07 0.62
CA ALA A 67 0.18 -12.31 1.88
C ALA A 67 0.32 -11.01 2.68
N ILE A 68 0.70 -9.91 2.01
CA ILE A 68 0.83 -8.59 2.64
C ILE A 68 -0.53 -8.12 3.19
N ALA A 69 -1.61 -8.25 2.40
CA ALA A 69 -2.95 -7.85 2.80
C ALA A 69 -3.46 -8.67 3.99
N HIS A 70 -3.23 -9.98 4.00
CA HIS A 70 -3.62 -10.86 5.11
C HIS A 70 -3.02 -10.39 6.44
N GLU A 71 -1.70 -10.22 6.48
CA GLU A 71 -1.01 -9.81 7.71
C GLU A 71 -1.32 -8.36 8.11
N ALA A 72 -1.44 -7.45 7.14
CA ALA A 72 -1.88 -6.09 7.42
C ALA A 72 -3.29 -6.06 8.04
N GLN A 73 -4.20 -6.94 7.59
CA GLN A 73 -5.55 -7.08 8.16
C GLN A 73 -5.51 -7.58 9.61
N VAL A 74 -4.62 -8.52 9.92
CA VAL A 74 -4.39 -9.01 11.29
C VAL A 74 -3.86 -7.89 12.20
N LEU A 75 -3.01 -7.02 11.68
CA LEU A 75 -2.54 -5.84 12.43
C LEU A 75 -3.66 -4.81 12.63
N LEU A 76 -4.47 -4.58 11.59
CA LEU A 76 -5.55 -3.60 11.62
C LEU A 76 -6.70 -4.03 12.54
N SER A 77 -7.01 -5.31 12.63
CA SER A 77 -8.08 -5.83 13.51
C SER A 77 -7.82 -5.59 15.00
N ARG A 78 -6.57 -5.29 15.37
CA ARG A 78 -6.15 -4.95 16.75
C ARG A 78 -6.26 -3.46 17.06
N LEU A 79 -6.71 -2.65 16.11
CA LEU A 79 -6.91 -1.22 16.26
C LEU A 79 -8.40 -0.90 16.19
N ASP A 80 -8.83 0.05 17.02
CA ASP A 80 -10.16 0.65 16.93
C ASP A 80 -10.12 1.87 15.98
N PRO A 81 -10.84 1.84 14.84
CA PRO A 81 -10.93 2.97 13.93
C PRO A 81 -11.94 4.03 14.39
N GLY A 82 -12.68 3.81 15.48
CA GLY A 82 -13.69 4.73 16.03
C GLY A 82 -13.25 6.19 16.16
N PRO A 83 -12.00 6.52 16.58
CA PRO A 83 -11.49 7.88 16.62
C PRO A 83 -11.34 8.58 15.25
N GLY A 84 -11.52 7.84 14.14
CA GLY A 84 -11.43 8.34 12.78
C GLY A 84 -10.00 8.31 12.25
N VAL A 85 -9.78 7.53 11.19
CA VAL A 85 -8.49 7.39 10.52
C VAL A 85 -8.35 8.42 9.40
N ARG A 86 -7.41 9.36 9.56
CA ARG A 86 -7.07 10.40 8.58
C ARG A 86 -6.01 9.95 7.59
N LEU A 87 -5.07 9.11 8.00
CA LEU A 87 -4.07 8.52 7.10
C LEU A 87 -3.88 7.04 7.42
N PHE A 88 -3.75 6.24 6.37
CA PHE A 88 -3.42 4.84 6.45
C PHE A 88 -2.26 4.50 5.51
N GLY A 89 -1.35 3.65 5.97
CA GLY A 89 -0.23 3.18 5.18
C GLY A 89 0.14 1.74 5.49
N VAL A 90 0.64 1.06 4.46
CA VAL A 90 1.24 -0.28 4.54
C VAL A 90 2.67 -0.18 4.02
N SER A 91 3.63 -0.78 4.71
CA SER A 91 5.01 -0.89 4.26
C SER A 91 5.56 -2.29 4.54
N VAL A 92 6.57 -2.66 3.77
CA VAL A 92 7.36 -3.88 3.95
C VAL A 92 8.81 -3.49 4.12
N SER A 93 9.51 -4.14 5.06
CA SER A 93 10.93 -3.94 5.35
C SER A 93 11.63 -5.28 5.61
N GLN A 94 12.90 -5.23 6.05
CA GLN A 94 13.79 -6.40 6.10
C GLN A 94 13.90 -7.07 4.73
N LEU A 95 14.30 -6.26 3.75
CA LEU A 95 14.34 -6.68 2.35
C LEU A 95 15.48 -7.67 2.12
N VAL A 96 15.20 -8.67 1.30
CA VAL A 96 16.16 -9.68 0.85
C VAL A 96 16.11 -9.78 -0.68
N ASP A 97 17.22 -10.19 -1.27
CA ASP A 97 17.32 -10.40 -2.72
C ASP A 97 16.37 -11.51 -3.17
N GLY A 98 15.50 -11.20 -4.14
CA GLY A 98 14.55 -12.13 -4.73
C GLY A 98 15.03 -12.83 -5.98
N SER A 99 16.22 -12.52 -6.48
CA SER A 99 16.83 -13.21 -7.62
C SER A 99 17.18 -14.67 -7.32
N ILE A 100 17.36 -15.01 -6.03
CA ILE A 100 17.65 -16.36 -5.56
C ILE A 100 16.36 -17.00 -5.00
N ARG A 101 15.35 -17.21 -5.85
CA ARG A 101 14.29 -18.18 -5.52
C ARG A 101 14.80 -19.59 -5.86
N GLN A 102 15.14 -20.35 -4.83
CA GLN A 102 15.22 -21.80 -4.99
C GLN A 102 13.80 -22.28 -5.27
N LEU A 103 13.53 -22.69 -6.51
CA LEU A 103 12.32 -23.43 -6.87
C LEU A 103 12.23 -24.65 -5.94
N SER A 104 11.30 -24.62 -4.98
CA SER A 104 11.00 -25.84 -4.25
C SER A 104 10.24 -26.77 -5.19
N LEU A 105 10.44 -28.07 -5.06
CA LEU A 105 9.74 -29.09 -5.84
C LEU A 105 8.20 -29.04 -5.66
N ASP A 106 7.71 -28.21 -4.74
CA ASP A 106 6.29 -27.99 -4.47
C ASP A 106 5.63 -27.00 -5.45
N ASP A 107 6.41 -26.13 -6.12
CA ASP A 107 5.91 -25.24 -7.18
C ASP A 107 5.44 -26.00 -8.44
N ALA A 108 5.77 -27.30 -8.54
CA ALA A 108 5.36 -28.16 -9.66
C ALA A 108 3.94 -28.76 -9.51
N SER A 109 3.24 -28.54 -8.39
CA SER A 109 2.02 -29.29 -8.05
C SER A 109 0.69 -28.52 -8.10
N GLY A 110 0.63 -27.31 -8.66
CA GLY A 110 -0.64 -26.60 -8.88
C GLY A 110 -0.48 -25.18 -9.43
N PRO A 111 -1.57 -24.47 -9.78
CA PRO A 111 -1.48 -23.09 -10.24
C PRO A 111 -0.98 -22.22 -9.08
N THR A 112 0.31 -21.87 -9.10
CA THR A 112 0.93 -21.01 -8.10
C THR A 112 0.32 -19.62 -8.21
N TRP A 113 -0.27 -19.14 -7.12
CA TRP A 113 -0.87 -17.80 -7.03
C TRP A 113 0.12 -16.68 -7.39
N SER A 114 1.43 -16.93 -7.26
CA SER A 114 2.51 -16.05 -7.73
C SER A 114 2.48 -15.82 -9.25
N HIS A 115 2.17 -16.85 -10.04
CA HIS A 115 2.09 -16.71 -11.51
C HIS A 115 0.89 -15.85 -11.93
N ALA A 116 -0.23 -15.93 -11.19
CA ALA A 116 -1.39 -15.07 -11.42
C ALA A 116 -1.09 -13.60 -11.08
N ASP A 117 -0.38 -13.34 -9.97
CA ASP A 117 0.05 -11.99 -9.58
C ASP A 117 1.03 -11.39 -10.59
N GLU A 118 1.98 -12.17 -11.13
CA GLU A 118 2.93 -11.74 -12.16
C GLU A 118 2.23 -11.36 -13.48
N VAL A 119 1.27 -12.18 -13.93
CA VAL A 119 0.49 -11.93 -15.14
C VAL A 119 -0.37 -10.66 -14.99
N VAL A 120 -0.98 -10.44 -13.83
CA VAL A 120 -1.75 -9.20 -13.55
C VAL A 120 -0.85 -7.96 -13.59
N ASP A 121 0.38 -8.07 -13.08
CA ASP A 121 1.35 -6.98 -13.10
C ASP A 121 1.90 -6.69 -14.50
N GLU A 122 2.18 -7.73 -15.31
CA GLU A 122 2.60 -7.56 -16.70
C GLU A 122 1.54 -6.79 -17.51
N ILE A 123 0.26 -7.14 -17.32
CA ILE A 123 -0.85 -6.46 -17.96
C ILE A 123 -0.95 -5.00 -17.50
N ARG A 124 -0.73 -4.71 -16.21
CA ARG A 124 -0.71 -3.33 -15.68
C ARG A 124 0.47 -2.51 -16.21
N GLY A 125 1.64 -3.13 -16.37
CA GLY A 125 2.82 -2.51 -16.98
C GLY A 125 2.59 -2.11 -18.44
N ARG A 126 1.82 -2.92 -19.18
CA ARG A 126 1.53 -2.72 -20.61
C ARG A 126 0.33 -1.82 -20.91
N PHE A 127 -0.69 -1.81 -20.04
CA PHE A 127 -1.98 -1.13 -20.31
C PHE A 127 -2.39 -0.07 -19.28
N GLY A 128 -1.61 0.15 -18.22
CA GLY A 128 -1.92 1.12 -17.17
C GLY A 128 -2.96 0.61 -16.16
N SER A 129 -2.95 1.20 -14.96
CA SER A 129 -3.73 0.78 -13.78
C SER A 129 -5.26 0.90 -13.88
N SER A 130 -5.80 1.35 -15.02
CA SER A 130 -7.25 1.50 -15.23
C SER A 130 -7.95 0.26 -15.81
N ALA A 131 -7.20 -0.76 -16.26
CA ALA A 131 -7.83 -1.91 -16.93
C ALA A 131 -8.23 -3.05 -15.97
N ILE A 132 -7.49 -3.28 -14.87
CA ILE A 132 -7.74 -4.41 -13.96
C ILE A 132 -7.41 -4.06 -12.50
N GLY A 133 -8.41 -4.23 -11.63
CA GLY A 133 -8.25 -4.32 -10.18
C GLY A 133 -8.69 -5.70 -9.67
N PRO A 134 -8.26 -6.11 -8.46
CA PRO A 134 -8.74 -7.35 -7.82
C PRO A 134 -10.27 -7.47 -7.89
N ALA A 135 -10.79 -8.69 -8.12
CA ALA A 135 -12.24 -8.93 -8.25
C ALA A 135 -13.07 -8.40 -7.06
N ALA A 136 -12.47 -8.31 -5.87
CA ALA A 136 -13.06 -7.69 -4.68
C ALA A 136 -13.41 -6.19 -4.85
N LEU A 137 -12.74 -5.49 -5.77
CA LEU A 137 -13.00 -4.08 -6.10
C LEU A 137 -13.94 -3.92 -7.32
N SER A 138 -14.36 -5.01 -7.97
CA SER A 138 -15.19 -4.99 -9.19
C SER A 138 -16.65 -5.38 -8.96
N ALA A 139 -17.14 -5.37 -7.72
CA ALA A 139 -18.55 -5.61 -7.42
C ALA A 139 -19.45 -4.53 -8.08
N PRO A 140 -20.64 -4.89 -8.59
CA PRO A 140 -21.52 -3.96 -9.30
C PRO A 140 -21.99 -2.86 -8.32
N GLY A 141 -21.42 -1.66 -8.46
CA GLY A 141 -21.72 -0.50 -7.62
C GLY A 141 -20.53 0.41 -7.30
N HIS A 142 -19.29 -0.08 -7.45
CA HIS A 142 -18.08 0.72 -7.27
C HIS A 142 -17.34 0.89 -8.61
N GLY A 143 -17.60 1.99 -9.30
CA GLY A 143 -16.87 2.34 -10.51
C GLY A 143 -15.39 2.56 -10.21
N VAL A 144 -14.52 2.00 -11.05
CA VAL A 144 -13.08 2.27 -11.06
C VAL A 144 -12.88 3.79 -11.18
N ARG A 145 -12.46 4.46 -10.10
CA ARG A 145 -12.21 5.90 -10.12
C ARG A 145 -11.03 6.19 -11.03
N ARG A 146 -11.28 6.88 -12.15
CA ARG A 146 -10.24 7.36 -13.06
C ARG A 146 -9.36 8.36 -12.33
N PHE A 147 -8.07 8.05 -12.23
CA PHE A 147 -7.06 8.94 -11.68
C PHE A 147 -6.70 9.99 -12.73
N GLN A 148 -7.04 11.27 -12.51
CA GLN A 148 -6.53 12.38 -13.31
C GLN A 148 -5.11 12.72 -12.82
N ARG A 149 -4.12 12.48 -13.67
CA ARG A 149 -2.71 12.82 -13.45
C ARG A 149 -2.56 14.35 -13.41
N GLY A 150 -2.18 14.92 -12.27
CA GLY A 150 -1.96 16.38 -12.18
C GLY A 150 -1.67 17.04 -10.82
N GLN A 151 -1.65 16.36 -9.68
CA GLN A 151 -1.31 17.02 -8.40
C GLN A 151 -0.03 16.46 -7.78
N GLN A 152 1.05 17.20 -8.01
CA GLN A 152 2.34 17.08 -7.35
C GLN A 152 2.15 17.44 -5.86
N GLN A 153 2.53 16.56 -4.95
CA GLN A 153 2.53 16.78 -3.50
C GLN A 153 3.99 16.83 -3.02
N TRP A 154 4.73 17.89 -3.37
CA TRP A 154 5.88 18.30 -2.56
C TRP A 154 6.25 19.76 -2.80
N GLY A 155 6.13 20.56 -1.75
CA GLY A 155 6.66 21.91 -1.62
C GLY A 155 6.31 22.42 -0.21
N PRO A 156 7.27 22.74 0.66
CA PRO A 156 7.00 23.66 1.75
C PRO A 156 6.79 25.06 1.16
N ASP A 157 5.66 25.68 1.49
CA ASP A 157 5.47 27.13 1.41
C ASP A 157 6.21 27.74 2.60
N ASP A 158 7.40 28.27 2.37
CA ASP A 158 8.03 29.24 3.25
C ASP A 158 8.04 30.61 2.58
N GLY A 159 6.86 31.23 2.64
CA GLY A 159 6.75 32.67 2.62
C GLY A 159 7.55 33.27 3.77
N ARG A 160 8.63 33.96 3.44
CA ARG A 160 9.13 35.07 4.24
C ARG A 160 8.93 36.36 3.46
N GLU A 161 7.89 37.08 3.81
CA GLU A 161 7.75 38.51 3.51
C GLU A 161 8.76 39.33 4.33
N GLY A 162 9.42 40.25 3.63
CA GLY A 162 9.69 41.64 4.04
C GLY A 162 10.23 41.94 5.44
N VAL A 163 11.50 42.36 5.49
CA VAL A 163 11.90 43.45 6.39
C VAL A 163 12.48 44.55 5.52
N ASP A 164 11.80 45.69 5.57
CA ASP A 164 12.09 46.94 4.87
C ASP A 164 13.10 47.79 5.68
N GLY A 165 13.93 48.58 4.99
CA GLY A 165 14.73 49.65 5.59
C GLY A 165 16.01 50.04 4.82
N PRO A 166 16.36 51.33 4.72
CA PRO A 166 16.61 51.96 3.42
C PRO A 166 18.08 52.30 3.09
N GLU A 167 18.25 52.72 1.84
CA GLU A 167 19.41 53.29 1.15
C GLU A 167 20.29 54.23 2.00
N GLN A 168 21.61 54.11 1.84
CA GLN A 168 22.52 55.16 1.33
C GLN A 168 23.75 54.53 0.67
#